data_AF-A0A517M514-F1
#
_entry.id   AF-A0A517M514-F1
#
_cell.length_a   1.000
_cell.length_b   1.000
_cell.length_c   1.000
_cell.angle_alpha   90.00
_cell.angle_beta   90.00
_cell.angle_gamma   90.00
#
_symmetry.space_group_name_H-M   'P 1'
#
loop_
_entity.id
_entity.type
_entity.pdbx_description
1 polymer ?
#
loop_
_entity_poly.entity_id
_entity_poly.type
_entity_poly.pdbx_seq_one_letter_code
_entity_poly.pdbx_strand_id
1 'polypeptide(L)'
;MPSIHLSIALPRLLLSLGLSLSLIATTTAQDAADKPAAAATEAKEKAEASKPPAEAAEKAAKPADSKPAEAKPEANPELKPEAKQEKKADEKPANPKKEAEPAKPAAEEPKAEAKPEPKKITSLGYSNTPFIRGQRWKVHDMNRPRPRAIVPGNASTYEKPGTAPSDAIVLFDGNNLDNWGQLLPEDPGSIYQPLWSVADGAMTVVPETGHLRTLDTFADCQLHIEWASPEDVQGASQERGDSGVLLMGKYEVQILDSFNNRTFADGQAGAIFGQHPPMVNASRPSGQWQVYDIVFEAPTFKDGKLESPAYMTVIHNGILLHHRRELVGSVKDKELQPYSEDQPAGPIVLQNHGTPVRYRNIWIRPLN
;
A
#
# COMPACT_ATOMS: atom_id res chain seq x y z
N MET A 1 7.44 49.22 -48.54
CA MET A 1 6.55 49.96 -49.47
C MET A 1 6.43 49.16 -50.74
N PRO A 2 5.30 49.19 -51.48
CA PRO A 2 3.93 49.56 -51.08
C PRO A 2 3.29 48.41 -50.24
N SER A 3 2.12 48.46 -49.59
CA SER A 3 0.84 49.20 -49.72
C SER A 3 -0.19 48.60 -50.69
N ILE A 4 -1.31 48.07 -50.15
CA ILE A 4 -2.63 47.84 -50.78
C ILE A 4 -3.69 47.69 -49.65
N HIS A 5 -4.99 47.83 -49.97
CA HIS A 5 -6.02 48.29 -49.01
C HIS A 5 -6.81 47.23 -48.21
N LEU A 6 -7.16 47.69 -47.01
CA LEU A 6 -8.30 47.38 -46.14
C LEU A 6 -9.64 47.04 -46.86
N SER A 7 -10.43 46.12 -46.26
CA SER A 7 -11.90 46.17 -46.28
C SER A 7 -12.47 45.54 -44.99
N ILE A 8 -13.72 45.88 -44.62
CA ILE A 8 -14.33 45.59 -43.30
C ILE A 8 -15.69 44.92 -43.47
N ALA A 9 -15.99 43.89 -42.66
CA ALA A 9 -17.35 43.38 -42.46
C ALA A 9 -17.56 42.83 -41.04
N LEU A 10 -18.52 43.39 -40.31
CA LEU A 10 -19.12 42.80 -39.10
C LEU A 10 -20.48 42.18 -39.46
N PRO A 11 -20.86 41.04 -38.83
CA PRO A 11 -22.25 40.71 -38.59
C PRO A 11 -22.77 41.46 -37.35
N ARG A 12 -24.05 41.87 -37.35
CA ARG A 12 -24.71 42.50 -36.19
C ARG A 12 -25.48 41.49 -35.35
N LEU A 13 -25.56 41.79 -34.05
CA LEU A 13 -26.54 41.23 -33.12
C LEU A 13 -27.98 41.48 -33.60
N LEU A 14 -28.87 40.49 -33.45
CA LEU A 14 -30.32 40.70 -33.50
C LEU A 14 -30.99 39.86 -32.41
N LEU A 15 -31.93 40.48 -31.69
CA LEU A 15 -32.74 39.85 -30.65
C LEU A 15 -33.86 39.01 -31.27
N SER A 16 -34.20 37.91 -30.60
CA SER A 16 -35.49 37.23 -30.75
C SER A 16 -35.99 36.81 -29.37
N LEU A 17 -37.22 37.19 -29.02
CA LEU A 17 -37.87 36.73 -27.78
C LEU A 17 -38.57 35.40 -28.07
N GLY A 18 -38.12 34.33 -27.42
CA GLY A 18 -38.83 33.04 -27.35
C GLY A 18 -39.47 32.89 -25.97
N LEU A 19 -40.78 32.72 -25.91
CA LEU A 19 -41.50 32.52 -24.65
C LEU A 19 -41.19 31.12 -24.07
N SER A 20 -40.80 31.06 -22.80
CA SER A 20 -40.74 29.78 -22.08
C SER A 20 -42.15 29.34 -21.70
N LEU A 21 -42.51 28.10 -22.03
CA LEU A 21 -43.81 27.51 -21.68
C LEU A 21 -43.59 26.13 -21.05
N SER A 22 -43.62 26.07 -19.72
CA SER A 22 -43.42 24.83 -18.96
C SER A 22 -44.58 23.86 -19.18
N LEU A 23 -44.30 22.67 -19.72
CA LEU A 23 -45.30 21.61 -19.83
C LEU A 23 -45.24 20.70 -18.59
N ILE A 24 -46.17 20.92 -17.66
CA ILE A 24 -46.34 20.08 -16.46
C ILE A 24 -47.26 18.91 -16.81
N ALA A 25 -46.76 17.68 -16.67
CA ALA A 25 -47.54 16.46 -16.89
C ALA A 25 -48.23 15.99 -15.61
N THR A 26 -49.30 16.68 -15.17
CA THR A 26 -50.23 16.16 -14.16
C THR A 26 -51.23 15.21 -14.80
N THR A 27 -51.36 14.00 -14.26
CA THR A 27 -52.47 13.08 -14.55
C THR A 27 -53.38 12.96 -13.33
N THR A 28 -54.71 12.98 -13.55
CA THR A 28 -55.76 12.92 -12.52
C THR A 28 -56.86 11.95 -12.95
N ALA A 29 -57.59 11.38 -11.99
CA ALA A 29 -58.39 10.15 -12.14
C ALA A 29 -59.90 10.38 -12.41
N GLN A 30 -60.72 9.36 -12.09
CA GLN A 30 -62.18 9.20 -12.26
C GLN A 30 -62.68 8.95 -13.71
N ASP A 31 -63.70 8.14 -14.00
CA ASP A 31 -64.52 7.16 -13.22
C ASP A 31 -65.32 6.25 -14.24
N ALA A 32 -66.12 5.19 -13.97
CA ALA A 32 -66.56 4.48 -12.75
C ALA A 32 -67.07 3.04 -13.07
N ALA A 33 -67.29 2.22 -12.03
CA ALA A 33 -68.18 1.03 -11.96
C ALA A 33 -67.82 -0.24 -12.80
N ASP A 34 -68.27 -1.47 -12.47
CA ASP A 34 -69.23 -1.91 -11.42
C ASP A 34 -68.84 -3.29 -10.76
N LYS A 35 -69.54 -3.59 -9.65
CA LYS A 35 -69.64 -4.75 -8.72
C LYS A 35 -69.53 -6.21 -9.25
N PRO A 36 -69.54 -7.25 -8.35
CA PRO A 36 -69.04 -7.33 -6.96
C PRO A 36 -68.36 -8.70 -6.58
N ALA A 37 -67.74 -8.77 -5.41
CA ALA A 37 -67.51 -10.03 -4.65
C ALA A 37 -67.74 -9.77 -3.14
N ALA A 38 -68.01 -10.81 -2.34
CA ALA A 38 -68.72 -10.66 -1.07
C ALA A 38 -67.99 -11.20 0.18
N ALA A 39 -68.34 -10.57 1.31
CA ALA A 39 -68.32 -11.06 2.70
C ALA A 39 -66.97 -11.45 3.34
N ALA A 40 -66.79 -11.02 4.59
CA ALA A 40 -65.75 -11.47 5.51
C ALA A 40 -66.39 -11.88 6.84
N THR A 41 -65.78 -12.85 7.53
CA THR A 41 -66.11 -13.23 8.90
C THR A 41 -64.84 -13.69 9.62
N GLU A 42 -64.62 -13.14 10.83
CA GLU A 42 -64.15 -13.80 12.07
C GLU A 42 -62.92 -14.75 12.06
N ALA A 43 -62.09 -14.86 13.12
CA ALA A 43 -61.80 -14.04 14.30
C ALA A 43 -60.58 -14.68 15.05
N LYS A 44 -60.17 -14.07 16.17
CA LYS A 44 -59.40 -14.65 17.30
C LYS A 44 -57.88 -14.90 17.20
N GLU A 45 -57.19 -14.22 18.13
CA GLU A 45 -56.36 -14.83 19.20
C GLU A 45 -54.94 -15.36 18.88
N LYS A 46 -53.91 -14.54 19.21
CA LYS A 46 -53.00 -14.78 20.36
C LYS A 46 -51.99 -13.63 20.55
N ALA A 47 -51.92 -13.05 21.76
CA ALA A 47 -50.95 -11.99 22.11
C ALA A 47 -50.71 -11.88 23.63
N GLU A 48 -50.08 -12.89 24.24
CA GLU A 48 -49.48 -12.89 25.59
C GLU A 48 -48.48 -14.07 25.65
N ALA A 49 -47.39 -14.09 26.43
CA ALA A 49 -46.72 -13.06 27.24
C ALA A 49 -45.19 -13.29 27.13
N SER A 50 -44.30 -12.39 27.57
CA SER A 50 -43.87 -12.32 28.97
C SER A 50 -42.97 -11.10 29.21
N LYS A 51 -42.86 -10.68 30.48
CA LYS A 51 -42.15 -9.48 30.96
C LYS A 51 -41.20 -9.87 32.09
N PRO A 52 -39.90 -9.51 32.06
CA PRO A 52 -39.01 -9.78 33.19
C PRO A 52 -39.38 -8.89 34.40
N PRO A 53 -39.36 -9.42 35.64
CA PRO A 53 -39.64 -8.64 36.85
C PRO A 53 -38.42 -7.85 37.32
N ALA A 54 -38.65 -6.86 38.19
CA ALA A 54 -37.61 -6.11 38.88
C ALA A 54 -38.07 -5.71 40.29
N GLU A 55 -37.39 -6.21 41.31
CA GLU A 55 -37.35 -5.79 42.72
C GLU A 55 -36.39 -6.74 43.47
N ALA A 56 -35.74 -6.43 44.60
CA ALA A 56 -35.61 -5.16 45.34
C ALA A 56 -34.18 -5.09 45.95
N ALA A 57 -33.84 -3.98 46.64
CA ALA A 57 -32.50 -3.73 47.18
C ALA A 57 -32.46 -3.65 48.71
N GLU A 58 -31.28 -3.88 49.30
CA GLU A 58 -30.98 -3.45 50.69
C GLU A 58 -29.61 -2.75 50.80
N LYS A 59 -29.44 -1.96 51.87
CA LYS A 59 -28.34 -1.05 52.21
C LYS A 59 -27.41 -1.69 53.25
N ALA A 60 -26.21 -1.20 53.57
CA ALA A 60 -25.23 -0.36 52.85
C ALA A 60 -23.94 -0.30 53.71
N ALA A 61 -22.78 -0.01 53.09
CA ALA A 61 -21.59 0.45 53.81
C ALA A 61 -20.69 1.34 52.92
N LYS A 62 -20.17 2.42 53.50
CA LYS A 62 -18.98 3.19 53.06
C LYS A 62 -17.83 2.87 54.05
N PRO A 63 -16.54 3.21 53.82
CA PRO A 63 -15.95 4.20 52.89
C PRO A 63 -14.95 3.54 51.91
N ALA A 64 -14.00 4.18 51.21
CA ALA A 64 -13.51 5.57 51.19
C ALA A 64 -13.02 5.99 49.79
N ASP A 65 -12.69 7.27 49.62
CA ASP A 65 -12.22 7.85 48.36
C ASP A 65 -10.84 7.33 47.90
N SER A 66 -10.71 7.02 46.61
CA SER A 66 -9.42 7.06 45.91
C SER A 66 -9.62 7.57 44.48
N LYS A 67 -8.84 8.60 44.12
CA LYS A 67 -8.91 9.31 42.84
C LYS A 67 -8.06 8.57 41.80
N PRO A 68 -8.56 8.28 40.58
CA PRO A 68 -7.72 7.79 39.49
C PRO A 68 -6.62 8.82 39.18
N ALA A 69 -5.37 8.39 39.17
CA ALA A 69 -4.25 9.25 38.80
C ALA A 69 -4.16 9.37 37.27
N GLU A 70 -3.92 10.58 36.78
CA GLU A 70 -3.61 10.82 35.37
C GLU A 70 -2.26 10.18 35.02
N ALA A 71 -2.27 9.16 34.17
CA ALA A 71 -1.06 8.61 33.61
C ALA A 71 -0.45 9.63 32.63
N LYS A 72 0.68 10.24 33.04
CA LYS A 72 1.49 11.04 32.12
C LYS A 72 2.01 10.15 30.97
N PRO A 73 2.11 10.65 29.73
CA PRO A 73 2.80 9.94 28.68
C PRO A 73 4.27 9.78 29.06
N GLU A 74 4.80 8.56 28.99
CA GLU A 74 6.23 8.31 29.14
C GLU A 74 6.98 8.89 27.93
N ALA A 75 8.03 9.66 28.19
CA ALA A 75 8.90 10.19 27.14
C ALA A 75 9.87 9.09 26.68
N ASN A 76 9.86 8.79 25.38
CA ASN A 76 10.87 7.97 24.74
C ASN A 76 12.27 8.61 24.97
N PRO A 77 13.28 7.91 25.51
CA PRO A 77 14.54 8.54 25.89
C PRO A 77 15.28 9.16 24.70
N GLU A 78 15.73 10.40 24.87
CA GLU A 78 16.46 11.16 23.85
C GLU A 78 17.78 10.48 23.46
N LEU A 79 17.93 10.13 22.19
CA LEU A 79 19.23 9.83 21.59
C LEU A 79 20.05 11.12 21.50
N LYS A 80 20.99 11.30 22.42
CA LYS A 80 21.92 12.43 22.41
C LYS A 80 22.81 12.37 21.16
N PRO A 81 23.00 13.48 20.42
CA PRO A 81 23.97 13.51 19.33
C PRO A 81 25.39 13.45 19.88
N GLU A 82 26.22 12.55 19.34
CA GLU A 82 27.63 12.48 19.70
C GLU A 82 28.40 13.71 19.17
N ALA A 83 29.39 14.16 19.95
CA ALA A 83 30.10 15.40 19.67
C ALA A 83 31.10 15.25 18.51
N LYS A 84 31.08 16.21 17.57
CA LYS A 84 32.11 16.36 16.54
C LYS A 84 33.48 16.56 17.21
N GLN A 85 34.44 15.65 16.97
CA GLN A 85 35.84 15.92 17.26
C GLN A 85 36.47 16.70 16.11
N GLU A 86 37.08 17.84 16.43
CA GLU A 86 37.82 18.66 15.46
C GLU A 86 39.16 18.02 15.09
N LYS A 87 39.53 18.05 13.81
CA LYS A 87 40.88 17.72 13.37
C LYS A 87 41.79 18.93 13.58
N LYS A 88 42.81 18.79 14.43
CA LYS A 88 44.03 19.60 14.34
C LYS A 88 45.10 18.82 13.58
N ALA A 89 45.82 19.51 12.71
CA ALA A 89 47.13 19.07 12.24
C ALA A 89 48.18 19.41 13.31
N ASP A 90 49.31 18.70 13.35
CA ASP A 90 50.53 19.25 12.76
C ASP A 90 51.70 18.26 12.67
N GLU A 91 52.61 18.61 11.77
CA GLU A 91 54.03 18.21 11.63
C GLU A 91 54.48 16.74 11.46
N LYS A 92 55.71 16.64 10.92
CA LYS A 92 56.38 15.45 10.37
C LYS A 92 57.86 15.51 10.74
N PRO A 93 58.42 14.52 11.47
CA PRO A 93 59.87 14.35 11.59
C PRO A 93 60.45 13.47 10.46
N ALA A 94 61.79 13.50 10.32
CA ALA A 94 62.51 12.89 9.20
C ALA A 94 63.18 11.53 9.52
N ASN A 95 63.59 10.85 8.45
CA ASN A 95 64.09 9.48 8.40
C ASN A 95 65.57 9.30 8.84
N PRO A 96 65.89 8.42 9.81
CA PRO A 96 67.23 7.84 10.00
C PRO A 96 67.44 6.57 9.15
N LYS A 97 68.70 6.11 9.01
CA LYS A 97 69.10 5.10 8.01
C LYS A 97 68.86 3.65 8.42
N LYS A 98 68.73 2.78 7.40
CA LYS A 98 68.84 1.31 7.51
C LYS A 98 70.19 0.89 8.12
N GLU A 99 70.14 -0.06 9.04
CA GLU A 99 71.06 -1.19 9.10
C GLU A 99 70.30 -2.48 8.72
N ALA A 100 71.01 -3.58 8.45
CA ALA A 100 70.41 -4.77 7.83
C ALA A 100 70.56 -6.03 8.70
N GLU A 101 69.44 -6.57 9.18
CA GLU A 101 69.36 -7.93 9.70
C GLU A 101 69.42 -8.98 8.57
N PRO A 102 69.90 -10.21 8.85
CA PRO A 102 69.98 -11.28 7.87
C PRO A 102 68.59 -11.79 7.46
N ALA A 103 68.47 -12.23 6.20
CA ALA A 103 67.20 -12.68 5.65
C ALA A 103 66.67 -13.95 6.34
N LYS A 104 65.42 -13.91 6.82
CA LYS A 104 64.64 -15.12 7.09
C LYS A 104 64.46 -15.91 5.78
N PRO A 105 64.43 -17.25 5.81
CA PRO A 105 64.01 -18.04 4.66
C PRO A 105 62.57 -17.66 4.27
N ALA A 106 62.27 -17.70 2.97
CA ALA A 106 60.92 -17.46 2.49
C ALA A 106 59.94 -18.49 3.09
N ALA A 107 58.81 -18.00 3.60
CA ALA A 107 57.70 -18.89 3.90
C ALA A 107 57.14 -19.42 2.57
N GLU A 108 56.92 -20.74 2.47
CA GLU A 108 56.14 -21.28 1.35
C GLU A 108 54.75 -20.64 1.34
N GLU A 109 54.29 -20.23 0.16
CA GLU A 109 52.90 -19.84 -0.02
C GLU A 109 51.99 -21.04 0.33
N PRO A 110 50.89 -20.84 1.09
CA PRO A 110 49.98 -21.92 1.39
C PRO A 110 49.33 -22.42 0.10
N LYS A 111 49.78 -23.58 -0.38
CA LYS A 111 49.20 -24.26 -1.56
C LYS A 111 47.70 -24.37 -1.37
N ALA A 112 46.94 -23.71 -2.23
CA ALA A 112 45.49 -23.72 -2.19
C ALA A 112 44.99 -25.17 -2.26
N GLU A 113 44.31 -25.64 -1.21
CA GLU A 113 43.73 -26.97 -1.18
C GLU A 113 42.74 -27.12 -2.33
N ALA A 114 42.91 -28.17 -3.14
CA ALA A 114 42.01 -28.44 -4.24
C ALA A 114 40.60 -28.70 -3.70
N LYS A 115 39.62 -27.90 -4.16
CA LYS A 115 38.21 -28.08 -3.77
C LYS A 115 37.82 -29.54 -4.07
N PRO A 116 37.28 -30.29 -3.08
CA PRO A 116 36.98 -31.70 -3.26
C PRO A 116 35.96 -31.90 -4.39
N GLU A 117 36.19 -32.88 -5.25
CA GLU A 117 35.31 -33.14 -6.38
C GLU A 117 33.85 -33.39 -5.93
N PRO A 118 32.85 -32.87 -6.66
CA PRO A 118 31.46 -33.05 -6.29
C PRO A 118 31.08 -34.53 -6.35
N LYS A 119 30.70 -35.08 -5.19
CA LYS A 119 30.25 -36.47 -5.06
C LYS A 119 29.12 -36.76 -6.06
N LYS A 120 29.30 -37.79 -6.90
CA LYS A 120 28.28 -38.23 -7.86
C LYS A 120 26.97 -38.54 -7.14
N ILE A 121 25.91 -37.82 -7.51
CA ILE A 121 24.58 -38.00 -6.94
C ILE A 121 24.00 -39.33 -7.47
N THR A 122 23.84 -40.31 -6.58
CA THR A 122 23.37 -41.67 -6.93
C THR A 122 21.85 -41.81 -6.97
N SER A 123 21.12 -40.89 -6.31
CA SER A 123 19.67 -40.74 -6.41
C SER A 123 19.28 -39.28 -6.17
N LEU A 124 18.23 -38.82 -6.86
CA LEU A 124 17.64 -37.50 -6.67
C LEU A 124 16.44 -37.50 -5.69
N GLY A 125 15.90 -38.67 -5.35
CA GLY A 125 14.67 -38.82 -4.54
C GLY A 125 14.11 -40.25 -4.59
N TYR A 126 12.85 -40.43 -4.17
CA TYR A 126 12.31 -41.76 -3.83
C TYR A 126 10.89 -41.98 -4.36
N SER A 127 10.53 -43.25 -4.60
CA SER A 127 9.20 -43.67 -5.09
C SER A 127 8.49 -44.68 -4.17
N ASN A 128 9.21 -45.23 -3.20
CA ASN A 128 8.78 -46.26 -2.24
C ASN A 128 8.45 -45.70 -0.84
N THR A 129 8.38 -44.38 -0.71
CA THR A 129 8.07 -43.67 0.54
C THR A 129 6.55 -43.54 0.79
N PRO A 130 6.12 -43.22 2.03
CA PRO A 130 4.73 -42.92 2.34
C PRO A 130 4.21 -41.67 1.61
N PHE A 131 2.89 -41.61 1.38
CA PHE A 131 2.22 -40.37 0.96
C PHE A 131 2.22 -39.33 2.08
N ILE A 132 2.43 -38.07 1.72
CA ILE A 132 2.30 -36.94 2.65
C ILE A 132 0.80 -36.76 2.98
N ARG A 133 0.45 -36.66 4.26
CA ARG A 133 -0.95 -36.52 4.72
C ARG A 133 -1.63 -35.35 4.00
N GLY A 134 -2.72 -35.62 3.30
CA GLY A 134 -3.49 -34.62 2.54
C GLY A 134 -2.90 -34.22 1.19
N GLN A 135 -1.86 -34.88 0.68
CA GLN A 135 -1.26 -34.58 -0.64
C GLN A 135 -1.19 -35.83 -1.52
N ARG A 136 -1.26 -35.63 -2.84
CA ARG A 136 -1.04 -36.68 -3.85
C ARG A 136 0.43 -37.10 -4.02
N TRP A 137 1.34 -36.54 -3.23
CA TRP A 137 2.79 -36.71 -3.34
C TRP A 137 3.34 -37.57 -2.21
N LYS A 138 4.36 -38.38 -2.53
CA LYS A 138 5.15 -39.08 -1.51
C LYS A 138 6.20 -38.18 -0.87
N VAL A 139 6.71 -38.60 0.28
CA VAL A 139 7.88 -37.94 0.91
C VAL A 139 9.08 -38.11 -0.03
N HIS A 140 9.70 -37.00 -0.46
CA HIS A 140 10.76 -36.97 -1.47
C HIS A 140 10.39 -37.53 -2.87
N ASP A 141 9.12 -37.42 -3.28
CA ASP A 141 8.63 -37.90 -4.59
C ASP A 141 9.30 -37.21 -5.78
N MET A 142 9.97 -37.99 -6.62
CA MET A 142 10.66 -37.48 -7.82
C MET A 142 9.73 -36.97 -8.93
N ASN A 143 8.45 -37.34 -8.89
CA ASN A 143 7.45 -36.91 -9.87
C ASN A 143 6.76 -35.59 -9.46
N ARG A 144 7.05 -35.06 -8.26
CA ARG A 144 6.55 -33.76 -7.82
C ARG A 144 7.16 -32.66 -8.70
N PRO A 145 6.35 -31.74 -9.29
CA PRO A 145 6.86 -30.60 -10.03
C PRO A 145 7.89 -29.82 -9.22
N ARG A 146 9.03 -29.55 -9.84
CA ARG A 146 10.09 -28.73 -9.24
C ARG A 146 9.65 -27.27 -9.29
N PRO A 147 9.85 -26.49 -8.22
CA PRO A 147 9.70 -25.03 -8.29
C PRO A 147 10.57 -24.45 -9.42
N ARG A 148 10.10 -23.37 -10.05
CA ARG A 148 10.94 -22.57 -10.95
C ARG A 148 12.11 -21.99 -10.16
N ALA A 149 13.30 -22.02 -10.75
CA ALA A 149 14.44 -21.29 -10.21
C ALA A 149 14.25 -19.78 -10.49
N ILE A 150 14.56 -18.95 -9.50
CA ILE A 150 14.51 -17.48 -9.54
C ILE A 150 15.84 -17.00 -8.97
N VAL A 151 16.46 -16.00 -9.60
CA VAL A 151 17.60 -15.29 -9.01
C VAL A 151 17.02 -14.22 -8.08
N PRO A 152 17.29 -14.26 -6.76
CA PRO A 152 16.79 -13.23 -5.85
C PRO A 152 17.48 -11.90 -6.12
N GLY A 153 16.77 -10.81 -5.84
CA GLY A 153 17.34 -9.47 -5.81
C GLY A 153 18.16 -9.21 -4.55
N ASN A 154 18.82 -8.06 -4.50
CA ASN A 154 19.48 -7.56 -3.29
C ASN A 154 18.45 -6.89 -2.39
N ALA A 155 18.58 -7.06 -1.07
CA ALA A 155 17.71 -6.38 -0.10
C ALA A 155 18.03 -4.88 -0.02
N SER A 156 17.00 -4.07 0.20
CA SER A 156 17.09 -2.61 0.35
C SER A 156 17.75 -2.18 1.66
N THR A 157 18.46 -1.06 1.65
CA THR A 157 18.95 -0.36 2.85
C THR A 157 18.39 1.07 2.89
N TYR A 158 18.67 1.83 3.96
CA TYR A 158 18.20 3.22 4.02
C TYR A 158 18.98 4.12 3.06
N GLU A 159 20.25 3.82 2.79
CA GLU A 159 21.06 4.50 1.77
C GLU A 159 20.70 4.03 0.36
N LYS A 160 20.74 2.72 0.12
CA LYS A 160 20.77 2.13 -1.23
C LYS A 160 19.50 1.34 -1.52
N PRO A 161 18.86 1.52 -2.70
CA PRO A 161 17.76 0.66 -3.10
C PRO A 161 18.18 -0.81 -3.21
N GLY A 162 17.21 -1.69 -3.04
CA GLY A 162 17.35 -3.10 -3.38
C GLY A 162 17.41 -3.33 -4.89
N THR A 163 17.19 -4.57 -5.32
CA THR A 163 16.91 -4.88 -6.73
C THR A 163 15.75 -5.86 -6.83
N ALA A 164 15.05 -5.86 -7.96
CA ALA A 164 14.04 -6.86 -8.25
C ALA A 164 14.65 -8.29 -8.39
N PRO A 165 13.89 -9.36 -8.07
CA PRO A 165 14.23 -10.73 -8.43
C PRO A 165 13.92 -11.01 -9.91
N SER A 166 14.52 -12.05 -10.49
CA SER A 166 14.53 -12.30 -11.94
C SER A 166 13.20 -12.73 -12.58
N ASP A 167 12.10 -12.77 -11.82
CA ASP A 167 10.75 -13.06 -12.31
C ASP A 167 9.74 -11.94 -12.00
N ALA A 168 10.20 -10.82 -11.43
CA ALA A 168 9.37 -9.63 -11.20
C ALA A 168 9.29 -8.73 -12.44
N ILE A 169 8.15 -8.09 -12.59
CA ILE A 169 7.97 -6.92 -13.47
C ILE A 169 8.52 -5.71 -12.69
N VAL A 170 9.52 -5.05 -13.27
CA VAL A 170 10.08 -3.82 -12.69
C VAL A 170 9.22 -2.65 -13.12
N LEU A 171 8.45 -2.11 -12.18
CA LEU A 171 7.56 -0.97 -12.43
C LEU A 171 8.34 0.34 -12.42
N PHE A 172 9.36 0.49 -11.57
CA PHE A 172 10.25 1.64 -11.53
C PHE A 172 11.63 1.29 -10.97
N ASP A 173 12.69 1.56 -11.73
CA ASP A 173 14.09 1.30 -11.38
C ASP A 173 14.90 2.56 -11.04
N GLY A 174 14.33 3.75 -11.26
CA GLY A 174 15.00 5.04 -11.14
C GLY A 174 15.17 5.82 -12.45
N ASN A 175 14.89 5.22 -13.62
CA ASN A 175 15.21 5.82 -14.91
C ASN A 175 14.04 6.60 -15.56
N ASN A 176 12.85 6.01 -15.66
CA ASN A 176 11.71 6.61 -16.37
C ASN A 176 10.35 6.15 -15.80
N LEU A 177 9.25 6.63 -16.38
CA LEU A 177 7.88 6.31 -15.96
C LEU A 177 7.10 5.50 -17.01
N ASP A 178 7.80 4.75 -17.88
CA ASP A 178 7.20 4.08 -19.05
C ASP A 178 6.11 3.05 -18.68
N ASN A 179 6.16 2.48 -17.46
CA ASN A 179 5.15 1.55 -16.94
C ASN A 179 3.95 2.25 -16.28
N TRP A 180 3.89 3.59 -16.29
CA TRP A 180 2.91 4.39 -15.55
C TRP A 180 2.10 5.32 -16.45
N GLY A 181 0.93 5.71 -15.98
CA GLY A 181 0.10 6.76 -16.56
C GLY A 181 -0.55 7.62 -15.49
N GLN A 182 -0.77 8.90 -15.79
CA GLN A 182 -1.39 9.86 -14.89
C GLN A 182 -2.92 9.73 -14.94
N LEU A 183 -3.55 9.70 -13.76
CA LEU A 183 -4.98 9.89 -13.55
C LEU A 183 -5.20 11.32 -13.08
N LEU A 184 -5.93 12.13 -13.86
CA LEU A 184 -6.21 13.53 -13.54
C LEU A 184 -7.54 13.65 -12.76
N PRO A 185 -7.64 14.48 -11.70
CA PRO A 185 -8.87 14.65 -10.94
C PRO A 185 -10.07 15.17 -11.78
N GLU A 186 -9.78 15.94 -12.83
CA GLU A 186 -10.78 16.52 -13.74
C GLU A 186 -11.26 15.56 -14.85
N ASP A 187 -10.50 14.50 -15.16
CA ASP A 187 -10.95 13.38 -16.01
C ASP A 187 -10.42 12.04 -15.46
N PRO A 188 -11.10 11.47 -14.44
CA PRO A 188 -10.70 10.21 -13.81
C PRO A 188 -10.98 8.98 -14.70
N GLY A 189 -11.58 9.15 -15.89
CA GLY A 189 -11.78 8.08 -16.87
C GLY A 189 -10.61 7.88 -17.83
N SER A 190 -9.74 8.89 -17.96
CA SER A 190 -8.63 8.91 -18.91
C SER A 190 -7.27 8.59 -18.27
N ILE A 191 -6.33 8.17 -19.11
CA ILE A 191 -4.93 7.91 -18.72
C ILE A 191 -4.03 8.81 -19.58
N TYR A 192 -3.23 9.65 -18.92
CA TYR A 192 -2.34 10.61 -19.58
C TYR A 192 -0.87 10.23 -19.39
N GLN A 193 0.03 10.94 -20.08
CA GLN A 193 1.47 10.85 -19.83
C GLN A 193 1.78 11.26 -18.38
N PRO A 194 2.68 10.56 -17.68
CA PRO A 194 3.11 10.93 -16.34
C PRO A 194 3.64 12.37 -16.24
N LEU A 195 3.17 13.10 -15.23
CA LEU A 195 3.55 14.49 -14.91
C LEU A 195 4.44 14.58 -13.65
N TRP A 196 4.57 13.48 -12.91
CA TRP A 196 5.51 13.37 -11.78
C TRP A 196 6.97 13.45 -12.27
N SER A 197 7.85 14.04 -11.46
CA SER A 197 9.25 14.24 -11.85
C SER A 197 10.11 13.01 -11.52
N VAL A 198 11.17 12.80 -12.29
CA VAL A 198 12.19 11.78 -12.02
C VAL A 198 13.56 12.45 -11.88
N ALA A 199 14.24 12.20 -10.75
CA ALA A 199 15.58 12.71 -10.45
C ALA A 199 16.27 11.78 -9.45
N ASP A 200 17.61 11.69 -9.50
CA ASP A 200 18.45 10.98 -8.52
C ASP A 200 18.05 9.51 -8.22
N GLY A 201 17.45 8.82 -9.21
CA GLY A 201 16.96 7.44 -9.07
C GLY A 201 15.61 7.31 -8.36
N ALA A 202 14.89 8.41 -8.17
CA ALA A 202 13.56 8.46 -7.55
C ALA A 202 12.54 9.15 -8.48
N MET A 203 11.28 8.72 -8.42
CA MET A 203 10.15 9.54 -8.86
C MET A 203 9.63 10.37 -7.68
N THR A 204 9.10 11.56 -7.93
CA THR A 204 8.55 12.45 -6.89
C THR A 204 7.16 12.91 -7.28
N VAL A 205 6.21 12.82 -6.35
CA VAL A 205 4.86 13.38 -6.51
C VAL A 205 4.96 14.86 -6.82
N VAL A 206 4.38 15.29 -7.94
CA VAL A 206 4.16 16.71 -8.22
C VAL A 206 2.75 17.05 -7.72
N PRO A 207 2.58 18.01 -6.79
CA PRO A 207 1.26 18.40 -6.30
C PRO A 207 0.31 18.83 -7.42
N GLU A 208 -0.99 18.64 -7.20
CA GLU A 208 -2.08 19.01 -8.12
C GLU A 208 -2.13 18.25 -9.46
N THR A 209 -1.13 17.43 -9.83
CA THR A 209 -1.15 16.66 -11.10
C THR A 209 -1.90 15.32 -11.03
N GLY A 210 -2.62 15.04 -9.95
CA GLY A 210 -3.32 13.76 -9.75
C GLY A 210 -2.41 12.56 -9.46
N HIS A 211 -2.99 11.37 -9.51
CA HIS A 211 -2.38 10.09 -9.08
C HIS A 211 -1.63 9.40 -10.24
N LEU A 212 -0.63 8.57 -9.96
CA LEU A 212 -0.08 7.64 -10.96
C LEU A 212 -0.72 6.26 -10.85
N ARG A 213 -0.95 5.59 -11.98
CA ARG A 213 -1.31 4.16 -12.04
C ARG A 213 -0.34 3.37 -12.90
N THR A 214 -0.15 2.09 -12.62
CA THR A 214 0.53 1.16 -13.55
C THR A 214 -0.29 1.00 -14.83
N LEU A 215 0.34 0.90 -15.99
CA LEU A 215 -0.37 0.63 -17.25
C LEU A 215 -0.97 -0.78 -17.27
N ASP A 216 -0.26 -1.77 -16.75
CA ASP A 216 -0.75 -3.12 -16.50
C ASP A 216 -1.68 -3.21 -15.27
N THR A 217 -2.41 -4.32 -15.17
CA THR A 217 -3.28 -4.67 -14.05
C THR A 217 -2.90 -6.02 -13.43
N PHE A 218 -3.19 -6.15 -12.14
CA PHE A 218 -2.74 -7.26 -11.28
C PHE A 218 -3.89 -7.75 -10.37
N ALA A 219 -3.81 -9.00 -9.96
CA ALA A 219 -4.66 -9.63 -8.95
C ALA A 219 -3.76 -10.09 -7.80
N ASP A 220 -3.73 -11.39 -7.50
CA ASP A 220 -2.80 -12.00 -6.55
C ASP A 220 -1.34 -11.63 -6.90
N CYS A 221 -0.65 -10.98 -5.95
CA CYS A 221 0.68 -10.43 -6.20
C CYS A 221 1.54 -10.26 -4.93
N GLN A 222 2.85 -10.26 -5.12
CA GLN A 222 3.83 -9.67 -4.22
C GLN A 222 4.32 -8.36 -4.82
N LEU A 223 4.12 -7.24 -4.13
CA LEU A 223 4.59 -5.90 -4.49
C LEU A 223 5.70 -5.47 -3.51
N HIS A 224 6.76 -4.88 -4.04
CA HIS A 224 7.78 -4.19 -3.26
C HIS A 224 7.86 -2.73 -3.71
N ILE A 225 7.97 -1.81 -2.75
CA ILE A 225 8.03 -0.37 -2.99
C ILE A 225 8.82 0.34 -1.89
N GLU A 226 9.81 1.12 -2.29
CA GLU A 226 10.51 2.04 -1.37
C GLU A 226 9.92 3.46 -1.53
N TRP A 227 9.63 4.11 -0.40
CA TRP A 227 9.06 5.46 -0.36
C TRP A 227 9.76 6.34 0.67
N ALA A 228 9.74 7.66 0.49
CA ALA A 228 10.24 8.62 1.46
C ALA A 228 9.35 9.86 1.48
N SER A 229 8.92 10.28 2.68
CA SER A 229 8.32 11.60 2.89
C SER A 229 9.36 12.72 2.63
N PRO A 230 8.93 13.99 2.48
CA PRO A 230 9.84 15.13 2.40
C PRO A 230 10.79 15.22 3.60
N GLU A 231 11.97 15.81 3.40
CA GLU A 231 12.93 16.11 4.47
C GLU A 231 12.48 17.30 5.31
N ASP A 232 12.08 18.41 4.66
CA ASP A 232 11.36 19.53 5.28
C ASP A 232 9.86 19.22 5.28
N VAL A 233 9.44 18.34 6.19
CA VAL A 233 8.05 17.91 6.33
C VAL A 233 7.25 18.94 7.14
N GLN A 234 6.03 19.23 6.68
CA GLN A 234 5.13 20.22 7.29
C GLN A 234 3.78 19.57 7.63
N GLY A 235 2.97 20.25 8.45
CA GLY A 235 1.64 19.76 8.89
C GLY A 235 1.68 18.75 10.03
N ALA A 236 0.52 18.16 10.35
CA ALA A 236 0.36 17.15 11.40
C ALA A 236 -0.83 16.22 11.10
N SER A 237 -0.92 15.08 11.80
CA SER A 237 -1.93 14.05 11.53
C SER A 237 -1.80 13.60 10.06
N GLN A 238 -2.91 13.50 9.31
CA GLN A 238 -2.91 13.19 7.88
C GLN A 238 -2.25 14.29 7.02
N GLU A 239 -2.12 15.54 7.47
CA GLU A 239 -1.59 16.63 6.63
C GLU A 239 -0.04 16.63 6.54
N ARG A 240 0.62 15.49 6.83
CA ARG A 240 2.08 15.38 6.97
C ARG A 240 2.64 14.14 6.28
N GLY A 241 3.17 14.30 5.07
CA GLY A 241 3.87 13.23 4.37
C GLY A 241 2.96 12.24 3.63
N ASP A 242 1.75 12.67 3.24
CA ASP A 242 0.61 11.82 2.92
C ASP A 242 0.53 11.37 1.45
N SER A 243 0.22 10.09 1.28
CA SER A 243 -0.07 9.39 0.02
C SER A 243 -0.56 7.95 0.34
N GLY A 244 -0.79 7.12 -0.66
CA GLY A 244 -1.22 5.73 -0.49
C GLY A 244 -0.72 4.82 -1.61
N VAL A 245 -0.65 3.52 -1.32
CA VAL A 245 -0.44 2.46 -2.31
C VAL A 245 -1.72 1.64 -2.42
N LEU A 246 -2.51 1.86 -3.48
CA LEU A 246 -3.79 1.21 -3.66
C LEU A 246 -3.64 0.00 -4.59
N LEU A 247 -3.71 -1.20 -4.01
CA LEU A 247 -3.77 -2.46 -4.75
C LEU A 247 -5.10 -2.54 -5.49
N MET A 248 -5.07 -2.97 -6.76
CA MET A 248 -6.19 -2.91 -7.71
C MET A 248 -6.81 -1.51 -7.94
N GLY A 249 -6.21 -0.44 -7.40
CA GLY A 249 -6.83 0.88 -7.29
C GLY A 249 -7.98 0.96 -6.27
N LYS A 250 -8.10 -0.04 -5.38
CA LYS A 250 -9.24 -0.24 -4.46
C LYS A 250 -8.84 -0.42 -2.99
N TYR A 251 -7.65 -0.96 -2.71
CA TYR A 251 -7.26 -1.41 -1.37
C TYR A 251 -5.96 -0.74 -0.93
N GLU A 252 -6.04 0.17 0.04
CA GLU A 252 -4.96 1.11 0.35
C GLU A 252 -4.07 0.64 1.52
N VAL A 253 -2.76 0.56 1.26
CA VAL A 253 -1.73 0.61 2.31
C VAL A 253 -1.28 2.06 2.46
N GLN A 254 -1.53 2.63 3.62
CA GLN A 254 -1.35 4.07 3.85
C GLN A 254 0.12 4.48 3.89
N ILE A 255 0.47 5.61 3.27
CA ILE A 255 1.79 6.24 3.33
C ILE A 255 1.64 7.58 4.05
N LEU A 256 2.30 7.73 5.19
CA LEU A 256 2.26 8.95 5.98
C LEU A 256 3.57 9.11 6.72
N ASP A 257 4.06 10.34 6.91
CA ASP A 257 5.15 10.54 7.87
C ASP A 257 4.61 10.37 9.30
N SER A 258 4.73 9.13 9.78
CA SER A 258 4.27 8.71 11.10
C SER A 258 5.38 8.74 12.16
N PHE A 259 6.55 9.31 11.85
CA PHE A 259 7.64 9.44 12.82
C PHE A 259 7.42 10.65 13.73
N ASN A 260 7.12 10.40 15.01
CA ASN A 260 6.70 11.44 15.97
C ASN A 260 5.52 12.30 15.43
N ASN A 261 4.59 11.66 14.72
CA ASN A 261 3.32 12.23 14.29
C ASN A 261 2.19 11.37 14.86
N ARG A 262 1.11 11.99 15.36
CA ARG A 262 -0.06 11.27 15.89
C ARG A 262 -1.28 11.53 15.01
N THR A 263 -1.95 10.46 14.62
CA THR A 263 -3.19 10.48 13.85
C THR A 263 -4.12 9.35 14.34
N PHE A 264 -5.22 9.08 13.66
CA PHE A 264 -6.07 7.92 13.95
C PHE A 264 -5.33 6.61 13.59
N ALA A 265 -5.52 5.55 14.39
CA ALA A 265 -4.59 4.41 14.39
C ALA A 265 -4.59 3.62 13.07
N ASP A 266 -5.73 3.62 12.40
CA ASP A 266 -6.08 3.04 11.09
C ASP A 266 -5.79 3.98 9.90
N GLY A 267 -5.14 5.13 10.15
CA GLY A 267 -4.65 6.07 9.14
C GLY A 267 -3.16 6.41 9.25
N GLN A 268 -2.39 5.69 10.06
CA GLN A 268 -0.93 5.86 10.10
C GLN A 268 -0.22 5.00 9.03
N ALA A 269 1.07 5.23 8.82
CA ALA A 269 1.89 4.46 7.88
C ALA A 269 1.73 2.94 8.07
N GLY A 270 1.43 2.26 6.97
CA GLY A 270 1.32 0.80 6.90
C GLY A 270 0.01 0.24 7.43
N ALA A 271 -0.95 1.09 7.83
CA ALA A 271 -2.34 0.68 8.03
C ALA A 271 -2.97 0.19 6.71
N ILE A 272 -3.92 -0.74 6.82
CA ILE A 272 -4.93 -0.92 5.77
C ILE A 272 -5.98 0.17 6.02
N PHE A 273 -5.97 1.21 5.19
CA PHE A 273 -6.56 2.51 5.51
C PHE A 273 -8.06 2.40 5.88
N GLY A 274 -8.45 2.98 7.01
CA GLY A 274 -9.83 2.96 7.51
C GLY A 274 -10.39 1.57 7.86
N GLN A 275 -9.55 0.52 7.90
CA GLN A 275 -9.97 -0.86 8.18
C GLN A 275 -9.18 -1.49 9.33
N HIS A 276 -7.84 -1.45 9.27
CA HIS A 276 -6.98 -2.12 10.25
C HIS A 276 -5.79 -1.25 10.64
N PRO A 277 -5.61 -0.88 11.92
CA PRO A 277 -4.36 -0.29 12.40
C PRO A 277 -3.22 -1.32 12.31
N PRO A 278 -1.99 -0.90 11.99
CA PRO A 278 -0.83 -1.78 11.97
C PRO A 278 -0.46 -2.22 13.39
N MET A 279 0.11 -3.43 13.54
CA MET A 279 0.46 -3.96 14.86
C MET A 279 1.51 -3.11 15.61
N VAL A 280 2.36 -2.39 14.88
CA VAL A 280 3.35 -1.43 15.39
C VAL A 280 3.57 -0.31 14.36
N ASN A 281 4.03 0.86 14.79
CA ASN A 281 4.59 1.88 13.90
C ASN A 281 6.09 1.58 13.69
N ALA A 282 6.50 1.31 12.45
CA ALA A 282 7.88 0.98 12.08
C ALA A 282 8.57 2.08 11.27
N SER A 283 8.06 3.32 11.32
CA SER A 283 8.54 4.45 10.51
C SER A 283 9.92 4.94 10.92
N ARG A 284 10.81 5.09 9.94
CA ARG A 284 12.05 5.88 10.06
C ARG A 284 11.73 7.38 10.05
N PRO A 285 12.66 8.26 10.49
CA PRO A 285 12.52 9.71 10.36
C PRO A 285 12.18 10.21 8.95
N SER A 286 11.58 11.40 8.89
CA SER A 286 11.27 12.14 7.67
C SER A 286 12.45 12.20 6.70
N GLY A 287 12.17 12.14 5.39
CA GLY A 287 13.22 12.10 4.36
C GLY A 287 13.89 10.75 4.15
N GLN A 288 13.94 9.86 5.16
CA GLN A 288 14.57 8.55 5.02
C GLN A 288 13.70 7.58 4.23
N TRP A 289 14.36 6.74 3.44
CA TRP A 289 13.72 5.65 2.70
C TRP A 289 13.12 4.61 3.64
N GLN A 290 11.81 4.40 3.47
CA GLN A 290 10.99 3.37 4.05
C GLN A 290 10.83 2.25 3.02
N VAL A 291 10.67 1.01 3.47
CA VAL A 291 10.45 -0.15 2.59
C VAL A 291 9.11 -0.80 2.92
N TYR A 292 8.24 -0.99 1.94
CA TYR A 292 7.09 -1.88 2.04
C TYR A 292 7.30 -3.13 1.18
N ASP A 293 7.16 -4.30 1.80
CA ASP A 293 6.90 -5.57 1.11
C ASP A 293 5.45 -5.96 1.40
N ILE A 294 4.64 -6.06 0.34
CA ILE A 294 3.20 -6.35 0.40
C ILE A 294 2.94 -7.67 -0.33
N VAL A 295 2.15 -8.55 0.27
CA VAL A 295 1.55 -9.69 -0.42
C VAL A 295 0.03 -9.51 -0.37
N PHE A 296 -0.60 -9.52 -1.53
CA PHE A 296 -2.02 -9.29 -1.71
C PHE A 296 -2.65 -10.49 -2.43
N GLU A 297 -3.78 -10.95 -1.91
CA GLU A 297 -4.66 -11.96 -2.48
C GLU A 297 -5.96 -11.25 -2.87
N ALA A 298 -6.35 -11.32 -4.13
CA ALA A 298 -7.51 -10.64 -4.69
C ALA A 298 -8.83 -11.32 -4.26
N PRO A 299 -9.97 -10.60 -4.27
CA PRO A 299 -11.25 -11.21 -3.96
C PRO A 299 -11.70 -12.10 -5.13
N THR A 300 -12.13 -13.32 -4.83
CA THR A 300 -12.68 -14.25 -5.84
C THR A 300 -14.20 -14.28 -5.79
N PHE A 301 -14.82 -14.44 -6.96
CA PHE A 301 -16.27 -14.47 -7.13
C PHE A 301 -16.73 -15.69 -7.91
N LYS A 302 -17.97 -16.09 -7.64
CA LYS A 302 -18.63 -17.23 -8.26
C LYS A 302 -20.14 -17.03 -8.25
N ASP A 303 -20.76 -17.23 -9.41
CA ASP A 303 -22.21 -17.13 -9.59
C ASP A 303 -22.82 -15.81 -9.03
N GLY A 304 -22.12 -14.68 -9.24
CA GLY A 304 -22.53 -13.34 -8.77
C GLY A 304 -22.28 -13.07 -7.28
N LYS A 305 -21.43 -13.87 -6.61
CA LYS A 305 -21.22 -13.82 -5.14
C LYS A 305 -19.74 -13.95 -4.80
N LEU A 306 -19.33 -13.28 -3.72
CA LEU A 306 -17.99 -13.42 -3.13
C LEU A 306 -17.76 -14.87 -2.67
N GLU A 307 -16.72 -15.53 -3.19
CA GLU A 307 -16.26 -16.87 -2.77
C GLU A 307 -15.08 -16.76 -1.80
N SER A 308 -14.18 -15.77 -1.99
CA SER A 308 -13.16 -15.37 -1.02
C SER A 308 -13.06 -13.84 -0.97
N PRO A 309 -12.99 -13.22 0.22
CA PRO A 309 -12.57 -11.82 0.34
C PRO A 309 -11.09 -11.66 -0.04
N ALA A 310 -10.67 -10.40 -0.22
CA ALA A 310 -9.26 -10.07 -0.39
C ALA A 310 -8.50 -10.21 0.94
N TYR A 311 -7.23 -10.60 0.85
CA TYR A 311 -6.32 -10.67 2.00
C TYR A 311 -5.03 -9.91 1.73
N MET A 312 -4.42 -9.36 2.79
CA MET A 312 -3.17 -8.62 2.67
C MET A 312 -2.21 -8.89 3.83
N THR A 313 -0.95 -9.10 3.48
CA THR A 313 0.21 -9.10 4.39
C THR A 313 1.05 -7.88 4.07
N VAL A 314 1.42 -7.10 5.09
CA VAL A 314 2.22 -5.88 4.96
C VAL A 314 3.41 -5.97 5.90
N ILE A 315 4.61 -5.76 5.36
CA ILE A 315 5.87 -5.69 6.09
C ILE A 315 6.46 -4.30 5.83
N HIS A 316 6.78 -3.54 6.89
CA HIS A 316 7.37 -2.20 6.82
C HIS A 316 8.76 -2.23 7.46
N ASN A 317 9.79 -1.85 6.71
CA ASN A 317 11.18 -1.84 7.15
C ASN A 317 11.67 -3.20 7.70
N GLY A 318 11.10 -4.31 7.22
CA GLY A 318 11.38 -5.68 7.68
C GLY A 318 10.54 -6.13 8.89
N ILE A 319 9.68 -5.28 9.44
CA ILE A 319 8.77 -5.60 10.54
C ILE A 319 7.39 -5.95 10.00
N LEU A 320 6.77 -7.02 10.49
CA LEU A 320 5.44 -7.46 10.07
C LEU A 320 4.35 -6.58 10.73
N LEU A 321 3.57 -5.86 9.93
CA LEU A 321 2.50 -4.94 10.39
C LEU A 321 1.11 -5.59 10.26
N HIS A 322 0.89 -6.32 9.17
CA HIS A 322 -0.33 -7.11 8.92
C HIS A 322 0.05 -8.50 8.42
N HIS A 323 -0.56 -9.54 8.95
CA HIS A 323 -0.36 -10.93 8.53
C HIS A 323 -1.68 -11.50 8.01
N ARG A 324 -1.77 -11.71 6.69
CA ARG A 324 -2.95 -12.17 5.94
C ARG A 324 -4.28 -11.63 6.51
N ARG A 325 -4.36 -10.30 6.66
CA ARG A 325 -5.55 -9.62 7.15
C ARG A 325 -6.64 -9.59 6.08
N GLU A 326 -7.84 -9.96 6.48
CA GLU A 326 -9.04 -9.89 5.64
C GLU A 326 -9.46 -8.43 5.46
N LEU A 327 -9.72 -8.02 4.22
CA LEU A 327 -10.29 -6.71 3.92
C LEU A 327 -11.82 -6.81 3.88
N VAL A 328 -12.49 -5.71 4.19
CA VAL A 328 -13.96 -5.64 4.24
C VAL A 328 -14.58 -4.92 3.04
N GLY A 329 -13.76 -4.26 2.21
CA GLY A 329 -14.21 -3.50 1.05
C GLY A 329 -13.12 -2.60 0.50
N SER A 330 -13.44 -1.84 -0.55
CA SER A 330 -12.60 -0.73 -1.03
C SER A 330 -12.97 0.56 -0.31
N VAL A 331 -11.99 1.40 0.01
CA VAL A 331 -12.25 2.69 0.67
C VAL A 331 -12.71 3.72 -0.36
N LYS A 332 -13.75 4.50 -0.04
CA LYS A 332 -14.15 5.69 -0.80
C LYS A 332 -14.86 6.69 0.11
N ASP A 333 -14.47 7.96 0.07
CA ASP A 333 -15.16 9.07 0.76
C ASP A 333 -15.39 8.86 2.28
N LYS A 334 -14.48 8.12 2.94
CA LYS A 334 -14.55 7.65 4.35
C LYS A 334 -15.58 6.54 4.63
N GLU A 335 -16.16 5.97 3.59
CA GLU A 335 -17.00 4.78 3.63
C GLU A 335 -16.26 3.55 3.09
N LEU A 336 -16.75 2.37 3.46
CA LEU A 336 -16.26 1.08 2.97
C LEU A 336 -17.28 0.51 1.99
N GLN A 337 -16.90 0.47 0.72
CA GLN A 337 -17.76 0.00 -0.37
C GLN A 337 -17.65 -1.53 -0.49
N PRO A 338 -18.78 -2.23 -0.72
CA PRO A 338 -18.79 -3.69 -0.80
C PRO A 338 -17.96 -4.22 -1.99
N TYR A 339 -17.52 -5.46 -1.87
CA TYR A 339 -16.86 -6.19 -2.94
C TYR A 339 -17.71 -6.25 -4.22
N SER A 340 -17.10 -5.97 -5.37
CA SER A 340 -17.72 -6.03 -6.70
C SER A 340 -16.91 -6.92 -7.65
N GLU A 341 -17.60 -7.73 -8.46
CA GLU A 341 -16.99 -8.64 -9.45
C GLU A 341 -16.57 -7.96 -10.76
N ASP A 342 -16.80 -6.64 -10.87
CA ASP A 342 -16.51 -5.82 -12.07
C ASP A 342 -15.05 -5.81 -12.52
N GLN A 343 -14.11 -6.17 -11.65
CA GLN A 343 -12.68 -5.97 -11.85
C GLN A 343 -11.88 -7.12 -11.21
N PRO A 344 -11.66 -8.24 -11.92
CA PRO A 344 -10.87 -9.36 -11.42
C PRO A 344 -9.37 -9.06 -11.32
N ALA A 345 -8.88 -7.98 -11.95
CA ALA A 345 -7.53 -7.45 -11.83
C ALA A 345 -7.55 -5.92 -11.99
N GLY A 346 -6.71 -5.20 -11.24
CA GLY A 346 -6.64 -3.74 -11.28
C GLY A 346 -5.21 -3.19 -11.20
N PRO A 347 -4.97 -1.92 -11.55
CA PRO A 347 -3.64 -1.33 -11.49
C PRO A 347 -3.14 -1.20 -10.04
N ILE A 348 -1.84 -0.99 -9.86
CA ILE A 348 -1.35 -0.35 -8.64
C ILE A 348 -1.47 1.16 -8.82
N VAL A 349 -2.08 1.86 -7.87
CA VAL A 349 -2.19 3.33 -7.90
C VAL A 349 -1.34 3.91 -6.77
N LEU A 350 -0.52 4.90 -7.10
CA LEU A 350 0.19 5.75 -6.15
C LEU A 350 -0.55 7.08 -6.04
N GLN A 351 -1.03 7.35 -4.83
CA GLN A 351 -1.89 8.50 -4.53
C GLN A 351 -1.13 9.83 -4.66
N ASN A 352 -1.86 10.94 -4.63
CA ASN A 352 -1.31 12.30 -4.58
C ASN A 352 -2.18 13.13 -3.64
N HIS A 353 -1.75 13.25 -2.38
CA HIS A 353 -2.39 14.12 -1.39
C HIS A 353 -1.74 15.50 -1.30
N GLY A 354 -1.11 15.97 -2.39
CA GLY A 354 -0.45 17.28 -2.47
C GLY A 354 0.93 17.36 -1.79
N THR A 355 1.40 16.26 -1.19
CA THR A 355 2.73 16.17 -0.57
C THR A 355 3.75 15.58 -1.56
N PRO A 356 4.96 16.17 -1.76
CA PRO A 356 5.99 15.63 -2.64
C PRO A 356 6.71 14.40 -2.04
N VAL A 357 5.98 13.29 -1.88
CA VAL A 357 6.52 11.97 -1.53
C VAL A 357 7.41 11.46 -2.67
N ARG A 358 8.53 10.82 -2.33
CA ARG A 358 9.47 10.19 -3.28
C ARG A 358 9.28 8.67 -3.29
N TYR A 359 9.47 8.02 -4.44
CA TYR A 359 9.48 6.57 -4.59
C TYR A 359 10.68 6.08 -5.38
N ARG A 360 11.20 4.89 -5.05
CA ARG A 360 12.25 4.18 -5.82
C ARG A 360 12.04 2.67 -5.77
N ASN A 361 12.74 1.92 -6.62
CA ASN A 361 12.78 0.44 -6.61
C ASN A 361 11.39 -0.20 -6.42
N ILE A 362 10.52 -0.05 -7.42
CA ILE A 362 9.17 -0.60 -7.41
C ILE A 362 9.13 -1.81 -8.34
N TRP A 363 8.77 -2.97 -7.80
CA TRP A 363 8.64 -4.21 -8.59
C TRP A 363 7.51 -5.11 -8.07
N ILE A 364 6.89 -5.87 -8.97
CA ILE A 364 5.74 -6.70 -8.69
C ILE A 364 5.88 -8.11 -9.29
N ARG A 365 5.41 -9.13 -8.57
CA ARG A 365 5.39 -10.53 -8.98
C ARG A 365 3.96 -11.06 -8.89
N PRO A 366 3.29 -11.38 -10.01
CA PRO A 366 2.02 -12.11 -9.97
C PRO A 366 2.18 -13.46 -9.25
N LEU A 367 1.18 -13.86 -8.47
CA LEU A 367 1.17 -15.10 -7.69
C LEU A 367 0.08 -16.03 -8.23
N ASN A 368 0.46 -16.90 -9.17
CA ASN A 368 -0.42 -17.87 -9.85
C ASN A 368 -0.45 -19.25 -9.15
#